data_AF-A0A257TRB9-F1
#
_entry.id   AF-A0A257TRB9-F1
#
_cell.length_a   1.000
_cell.length_b   1.000
_cell.length_c   1.000
_cell.angle_alpha   90.00
_cell.angle_beta   90.00
_cell.angle_gamma   90.00
#
_symmetry.space_group_name_H-M   'P 1'
#
loop_
_entity.id
_entity.type
_entity.pdbx_description
1 polymer ?
#
loop_
_entity_poly.entity_id
_entity_poly.type
_entity_poly.pdbx_seq_one_letter_code
_entity_poly.pdbx_strand_id
1 'polypeptide(L)'
;MAGSQTDFSTMSFGNGASIEAYPSSINEVSGVKLFIGRESGKKYLYVMSPKAGGEIPGKFEGEDLSGLASNGKSVGLKRCEMNHRNARSLQELFPFTRATAIGLRNSYGFGDRLGLANPGHLRALKGYNFKPVLAQQSIRELTRTQRTPEEVMDAAVWAVFQEGYKDGFGADADHLKTTDDVDRLVEAGFTMFTIDPSDHVVNGVTELSQQELSKKVSALPWKDFGDTYERLLGRYKDKTTKLDSAHSITATEREVQEACLKYMAAIINIRKIHSHLKTKHAKYSCEIEVSIDETDTVTTPFEHFFIVS
;
A
#
# COMPACT_ATOMS: atom_id res chain seq x y z
N MET A 1 -12.20 1.02 -26.29
CA MET A 1 -13.41 0.39 -25.71
C MET A 1 -13.19 -1.11 -25.64
N ALA A 2 -12.71 -1.61 -24.50
CA ALA A 2 -12.60 -3.05 -24.26
C ALA A 2 -13.86 -3.46 -23.48
N GLY A 3 -14.77 -4.18 -24.14
CA GLY A 3 -15.94 -4.75 -23.48
C GLY A 3 -15.48 -5.79 -22.46
N SER A 4 -15.67 -5.52 -21.17
CA SER A 4 -15.48 -6.54 -20.13
C SER A 4 -16.74 -7.40 -20.06
N GLN A 5 -16.91 -8.34 -20.98
CA GLN A 5 -17.72 -9.51 -20.66
C GLN A 5 -16.94 -10.30 -19.62
N THR A 6 -17.37 -10.20 -18.37
CA THR A 6 -16.93 -11.15 -17.35
C THR A 6 -17.72 -12.40 -17.62
N ASP A 7 -17.14 -13.33 -18.38
CA ASP A 7 -17.78 -14.63 -18.62
C ASP A 7 -17.82 -15.38 -17.29
N PHE A 8 -19.01 -15.55 -16.74
CA PHE A 8 -19.22 -16.36 -15.54
C PHE A 8 -19.16 -17.84 -15.89
N SER A 9 -18.60 -18.64 -14.99
CA SER A 9 -18.74 -20.10 -15.05
C SER A 9 -19.90 -20.53 -14.19
N THR A 10 -20.87 -21.25 -14.77
CA THR A 10 -21.99 -21.80 -14.00
C THR A 10 -21.54 -23.05 -13.25
N MET A 11 -21.58 -22.98 -11.92
CA MET A 11 -21.39 -24.13 -11.03
C MET A 11 -22.76 -24.73 -10.71
N SER A 12 -23.11 -25.84 -11.37
CA SER A 12 -24.40 -26.51 -11.20
C SER A 12 -24.36 -27.62 -10.15
N PHE A 13 -25.45 -27.76 -9.41
CA PHE A 13 -25.65 -28.80 -8.39
C PHE A 13 -26.87 -29.67 -8.72
N GLY A 14 -26.86 -30.92 -8.28
CA GLY A 14 -27.83 -31.96 -8.64
C GLY A 14 -29.28 -31.69 -8.19
N ASN A 15 -29.49 -30.71 -7.31
CA ASN A 15 -30.82 -30.24 -6.90
C ASN A 15 -31.36 -29.07 -7.76
N GLY A 16 -30.67 -28.73 -8.85
CA GLY A 16 -31.02 -27.61 -9.73
C GLY A 16 -30.48 -26.25 -9.28
N ALA A 17 -29.82 -26.16 -8.12
CA ALA A 17 -29.13 -24.94 -7.72
C ALA A 17 -27.94 -24.67 -8.65
N SER A 18 -27.65 -23.39 -8.89
CA SER A 18 -26.47 -22.98 -9.65
C SER A 18 -25.88 -21.69 -9.09
N ILE A 19 -24.57 -21.53 -9.23
CA ILE A 19 -23.83 -20.33 -8.82
C ILE A 19 -23.06 -19.80 -10.02
N GLU A 20 -23.18 -18.50 -10.29
CA GLU A 20 -22.32 -17.80 -11.25
C GLU A 20 -20.96 -17.51 -10.61
N ALA A 21 -19.96 -18.32 -10.94
CA ALA A 21 -18.61 -18.18 -10.42
C ALA A 21 -17.75 -17.28 -11.30
N TYR A 22 -16.89 -16.46 -10.69
CA TYR A 22 -15.79 -15.81 -11.40
C TYR A 22 -14.75 -16.89 -11.74
N PRO A 23 -14.52 -17.21 -13.02
CA PRO A 23 -13.70 -18.37 -13.40
C PRO A 23 -12.28 -18.31 -12.85
N SER A 24 -11.65 -17.14 -12.91
CA SER A 24 -10.27 -16.95 -12.42
C SER A 24 -10.13 -17.06 -10.90
N SER A 25 -11.25 -17.03 -10.16
CA SER A 25 -11.24 -17.13 -8.70
C SER A 25 -11.19 -18.57 -8.18
N ILE A 26 -11.37 -19.56 -9.06
CA ILE A 26 -11.40 -20.97 -8.68
C ILE A 26 -9.98 -21.41 -8.30
N ASN A 27 -9.79 -21.72 -7.02
CA ASN A 27 -8.57 -22.27 -6.46
C ASN A 27 -8.89 -23.55 -5.69
N GLU A 28 -7.94 -24.48 -5.63
CA GLU A 28 -8.11 -25.75 -4.91
C GLU A 28 -6.94 -26.01 -3.97
N VAL A 29 -7.25 -26.49 -2.77
CA VAL A 29 -6.26 -26.86 -1.75
C VAL A 29 -6.79 -28.04 -0.95
N SER A 30 -6.00 -29.12 -0.89
CA SER A 30 -6.36 -30.36 -0.18
C SER A 30 -7.75 -30.92 -0.54
N GLY A 31 -8.12 -30.84 -1.82
CA GLY A 31 -9.43 -31.29 -2.32
C GLY A 31 -10.61 -30.37 -1.99
N VAL A 32 -10.36 -29.20 -1.38
CA VAL A 32 -11.36 -28.16 -1.13
C VAL A 32 -11.20 -27.05 -2.17
N LYS A 33 -12.29 -26.75 -2.87
CA LYS A 33 -12.34 -25.68 -3.88
C LYS A 33 -12.88 -24.40 -3.24
N LEU A 34 -12.21 -23.29 -3.49
CA LEU A 34 -12.65 -21.95 -3.08
C LEU A 34 -12.80 -21.09 -4.33
N PHE A 35 -13.91 -20.36 -4.42
CA PHE A 35 -14.18 -19.46 -5.54
C PHE A 35 -15.13 -18.35 -5.12
N ILE A 36 -15.03 -17.19 -5.78
CA ILE A 36 -16.00 -16.12 -5.62
C ILE A 36 -17.13 -16.37 -6.61
N GLY A 37 -18.37 -16.29 -6.10
CA GLY A 37 -19.57 -16.37 -6.90
C GLY A 37 -20.48 -15.17 -6.67
N ARG A 38 -21.45 -15.00 -7.56
CA ARG A 38 -22.47 -13.95 -7.49
C ARG A 38 -23.85 -14.57 -7.34
N GLU A 39 -24.64 -14.03 -6.41
CA GLU A 39 -26.02 -14.40 -6.15
C GLU A 39 -26.85 -13.13 -5.96
N SER A 40 -27.92 -12.96 -6.74
CA SER A 40 -28.82 -11.80 -6.65
C SER A 40 -28.12 -10.44 -6.61
N GLY A 41 -27.04 -10.30 -7.39
CA GLY A 41 -26.26 -9.07 -7.46
C GLY A 41 -25.13 -8.95 -6.44
N LYS A 42 -25.11 -9.73 -5.36
CA LYS A 42 -24.10 -9.72 -4.29
C LYS A 42 -23.03 -10.80 -4.50
N LYS A 43 -21.80 -10.53 -4.06
CA LYS A 43 -20.67 -11.47 -4.15
C LYS A 43 -20.49 -12.22 -2.82
N TYR A 44 -20.10 -13.48 -2.93
CA TYR A 44 -19.79 -14.36 -1.81
C TYR A 44 -18.55 -15.18 -2.13
N LEU A 45 -17.81 -15.56 -1.09
CA LEU A 45 -16.83 -16.64 -1.19
C LEU A 45 -17.58 -17.97 -0.98
N TYR A 46 -17.38 -18.93 -1.86
CA TYR A 46 -17.89 -20.28 -1.71
C TYR A 46 -16.74 -21.25 -1.40
N VAL A 47 -16.93 -22.08 -0.38
CA VAL A 47 -15.98 -23.12 0.03
C VAL A 47 -16.64 -24.47 -0.17
N MET A 48 -16.20 -25.19 -1.20
CA MET A 48 -16.76 -26.48 -1.59
C MET A 48 -15.82 -27.62 -1.22
N SER A 49 -16.30 -28.56 -0.41
CA SER A 49 -15.55 -29.70 0.09
C SER A 49 -16.18 -31.04 -0.33
N PRO A 50 -15.42 -32.15 -0.38
CA PRO A 50 -15.96 -33.46 -0.75
C PRO A 50 -17.01 -34.01 0.21
N LYS A 51 -17.06 -33.51 1.43
CA LYS A 51 -18.07 -33.80 2.45
C LYS A 51 -18.36 -32.53 3.27
N ALA A 52 -19.52 -32.46 3.93
CA ALA A 52 -19.84 -31.35 4.81
C ALA A 52 -18.82 -31.22 5.96
N GLY A 53 -18.47 -29.98 6.29
CA GLY A 53 -17.48 -29.65 7.31
C GLY A 53 -16.02 -29.95 6.90
N GLY A 54 -15.12 -29.86 7.87
CA GLY A 54 -13.68 -30.06 7.69
C GLY A 54 -12.85 -28.87 8.16
N GLU A 55 -11.53 -29.05 8.22
CA GLU A 55 -10.61 -28.03 8.73
C GLU A 55 -10.69 -26.73 7.90
N ILE A 56 -10.55 -26.82 6.58
CA ILE A 56 -10.56 -25.65 5.70
C ILE A 56 -11.93 -24.94 5.73
N PRO A 57 -13.09 -25.60 5.52
CA PRO A 57 -14.39 -24.95 5.71
C PRO A 57 -14.58 -24.35 7.10
N GLY A 58 -14.00 -24.96 8.15
CA GLY A 58 -14.08 -24.47 9.53
C GLY A 58 -13.34 -23.15 9.78
N LYS A 59 -12.40 -22.75 8.90
CA LYS A 59 -11.71 -21.46 8.99
C LYS A 59 -12.60 -20.27 8.60
N PHE A 60 -13.67 -20.51 7.83
CA PHE A 60 -14.50 -19.45 7.28
C PHE A 60 -15.87 -19.35 7.98
N GLU A 61 -16.29 -18.12 8.24
CA GLU A 61 -17.65 -17.77 8.67
C GLU A 61 -18.61 -17.76 7.49
N GLY A 62 -19.76 -18.39 7.66
CA GLY A 62 -20.77 -18.47 6.62
C GLY A 62 -21.85 -19.47 6.92
N GLU A 63 -22.74 -19.64 5.95
CA GLU A 63 -23.86 -20.56 6.00
C GLU A 63 -23.51 -21.85 5.23
N ASP A 64 -23.70 -23.01 5.87
CA ASP A 64 -23.57 -24.30 5.20
C ASP A 64 -24.84 -24.58 4.36
N LEU A 65 -24.65 -24.77 3.07
CA LEU A 65 -25.69 -25.14 2.11
C LEU A 65 -25.74 -26.67 1.99
N SER A 66 -26.89 -27.25 2.32
CA SER A 66 -27.09 -28.70 2.40
C SER A 66 -27.82 -29.27 1.17
N GLY A 67 -27.78 -30.60 1.02
CA GLY A 67 -28.52 -31.30 -0.05
C GLY A 67 -27.94 -31.09 -1.46
N LEU A 68 -26.68 -30.65 -1.56
CA LEU A 68 -26.01 -30.39 -2.82
C LEU A 68 -25.22 -31.62 -3.28
N ALA A 69 -25.31 -31.92 -4.57
CA ALA A 69 -24.51 -32.95 -5.23
C ALA A 69 -23.79 -32.35 -6.43
N SER A 70 -22.53 -32.71 -6.65
CA SER A 70 -21.76 -32.38 -7.85
C SER A 70 -21.28 -33.67 -8.49
N ASN A 71 -21.53 -33.84 -9.79
CA ASN A 71 -21.24 -35.08 -10.53
C ASN A 71 -21.78 -36.35 -9.83
N GLY A 72 -23.00 -36.27 -9.28
CA GLY A 72 -23.66 -37.39 -8.60
C GLY A 72 -23.12 -37.72 -7.19
N LYS A 73 -22.16 -36.95 -6.66
CA LYS A 73 -21.63 -37.14 -5.29
C LYS A 73 -22.09 -36.00 -4.39
N SER A 74 -22.48 -36.33 -3.15
CA SER A 74 -22.77 -35.33 -2.12
C SER A 74 -21.54 -34.46 -1.89
N VAL A 75 -21.73 -33.15 -1.80
CA VAL A 75 -20.66 -32.18 -1.49
C VAL A 75 -21.06 -31.32 -0.31
N GLY A 76 -20.07 -30.84 0.45
CA GLY A 76 -20.25 -29.73 1.36
C GLY A 76 -20.06 -28.42 0.60
N LEU A 77 -20.93 -27.44 0.83
CA LEU A 77 -20.75 -26.09 0.30
C LEU A 77 -21.05 -25.09 1.40
N LYS A 78 -20.12 -24.18 1.67
CA LYS A 78 -20.34 -23.05 2.57
C LYS A 78 -20.36 -21.75 1.78
N ARG A 79 -21.37 -20.91 2.02
CA ARG A 79 -21.49 -19.55 1.50
C ARG A 79 -20.99 -18.57 2.56
N CYS A 80 -19.90 -17.88 2.27
CA CYS A 80 -19.19 -16.99 3.17
C CYS A 80 -19.32 -15.54 2.73
N GLU A 81 -19.60 -14.66 3.69
CA GLU A 81 -19.57 -13.21 3.47
C GLU A 81 -18.13 -12.76 3.16
N MET A 82 -17.97 -11.76 2.30
CA MET A 82 -16.66 -11.18 1.98
C MET A 82 -16.22 -10.16 3.04
N ASN A 83 -16.10 -10.62 4.29
CA ASN A 83 -15.74 -9.81 5.46
C ASN A 83 -14.24 -9.95 5.81
N HIS A 84 -13.78 -9.11 6.75
CA HIS A 84 -12.38 -9.10 7.18
C HIS A 84 -11.89 -10.44 7.72
N ARG A 85 -12.69 -11.12 8.56
CA ARG A 85 -12.31 -12.41 9.13
C ARG A 85 -12.05 -13.46 8.05
N ASN A 86 -12.93 -13.54 7.06
CA ASN A 86 -12.79 -14.45 5.93
C ASN A 86 -11.64 -14.05 5.00
N ALA A 87 -11.37 -12.74 4.82
CA ALA A 87 -10.21 -12.25 4.07
C ALA A 87 -8.89 -12.69 4.74
N ARG A 88 -8.80 -12.60 6.07
CA ARG A 88 -7.65 -13.10 6.84
C ARG A 88 -7.46 -14.61 6.69
N SER A 89 -8.53 -15.40 6.80
CA SER A 89 -8.46 -16.85 6.54
C SER A 89 -8.05 -17.17 5.11
N LEU A 90 -8.45 -16.34 4.14
CA LEU A 90 -8.02 -16.47 2.75
C LEU A 90 -6.52 -16.19 2.60
N GLN A 91 -6.00 -15.14 3.26
CA GLN A 91 -4.57 -14.82 3.29
C GLN A 91 -3.73 -15.91 3.97
N GLU A 92 -4.26 -16.60 4.97
CA GLU A 92 -3.61 -17.77 5.56
C GLU A 92 -3.46 -18.91 4.56
N LEU A 93 -4.49 -19.15 3.75
CA LEU A 93 -4.56 -20.27 2.83
C LEU A 93 -3.86 -20.01 1.49
N PHE A 94 -3.89 -18.76 1.02
CA PHE A 94 -3.38 -18.35 -0.28
C PHE A 94 -2.39 -17.19 -0.14
N PRO A 95 -1.07 -17.46 -0.04
CA PRO A 95 -0.07 -16.41 0.18
C PRO A 95 -0.07 -15.28 -0.86
N PHE A 96 -0.51 -15.54 -2.09
CA PHE A 96 -0.60 -14.53 -3.15
C PHE A 96 -1.64 -13.42 -2.86
N THR A 97 -2.52 -13.62 -1.88
CA THR A 97 -3.48 -12.61 -1.44
C THR A 97 -2.92 -11.73 -0.31
N ARG A 98 -1.68 -11.92 0.12
CA ARG A 98 -0.98 -11.01 1.03
C ARG A 98 -0.26 -9.93 0.23
N ALA A 99 -0.32 -8.69 0.73
CA ALA A 99 0.50 -7.62 0.19
C ALA A 99 2.00 -7.94 0.38
N THR A 100 2.82 -7.45 -0.54
CA THR A 100 4.26 -7.64 -0.56
C THR A 100 4.97 -6.36 -0.94
N ALA A 101 6.17 -6.15 -0.41
CA ALA A 101 7.09 -5.11 -0.90
C ALA A 101 7.31 -5.25 -2.42
N ILE A 102 7.30 -4.13 -3.14
CA ILE A 102 7.38 -4.13 -4.60
C ILE A 102 8.83 -4.23 -5.08
N GLY A 103 9.76 -3.60 -4.39
CA GLY A 103 11.17 -3.47 -4.72
C GLY A 103 11.41 -2.47 -5.84
N LEU A 104 12.52 -2.63 -6.56
CA LEU A 104 12.91 -1.76 -7.69
C LEU A 104 12.13 -2.05 -8.99
N ARG A 105 10.93 -2.64 -8.88
CA ARG A 105 10.07 -2.93 -10.04
C ARG A 105 9.20 -1.71 -10.34
N ASN A 106 8.96 -1.45 -11.62
CA ASN A 106 7.97 -0.45 -12.03
C ASN A 106 6.63 -0.75 -11.36
N SER A 107 6.07 0.26 -10.69
CA SER A 107 4.84 0.13 -9.90
C SER A 107 3.85 1.23 -10.28
N TYR A 108 2.58 0.99 -9.97
CA TYR A 108 1.55 2.01 -10.15
C TYR A 108 0.57 1.96 -8.98
N GLY A 109 0.25 3.14 -8.44
CA GLY A 109 -0.70 3.35 -7.36
C GLY A 109 -2.15 3.26 -7.84
N PHE A 110 -2.89 2.28 -7.33
CA PHE A 110 -4.26 1.97 -7.75
C PHE A 110 -5.28 2.27 -6.65
N GLY A 111 -5.19 3.48 -6.07
CA GLY A 111 -6.04 3.94 -4.99
C GLY A 111 -7.54 3.75 -5.27
N ASP A 112 -8.24 3.20 -4.29
CA ASP A 112 -9.67 2.84 -4.41
C ASP A 112 -10.43 3.26 -3.15
N ARG A 113 -11.04 4.44 -3.22
CA ARG A 113 -11.85 5.03 -2.14
C ARG A 113 -13.17 4.30 -1.89
N LEU A 114 -13.59 3.43 -2.82
CA LEU A 114 -14.89 2.76 -2.78
C LEU A 114 -14.77 1.28 -2.37
N GLY A 115 -13.59 0.67 -2.55
CA GLY A 115 -13.36 -0.76 -2.32
C GLY A 115 -13.95 -1.67 -3.41
N LEU A 116 -14.23 -1.12 -4.60
CA LEU A 116 -14.92 -1.82 -5.69
C LEU A 116 -14.14 -1.84 -7.01
N ALA A 117 -13.12 -1.00 -7.15
CA ALA A 117 -12.42 -0.73 -8.40
C ALA A 117 -11.25 -1.70 -8.65
N ASN A 118 -10.65 -2.28 -7.60
CA ASN A 118 -9.46 -3.13 -7.72
C ASN A 118 -9.56 -4.27 -8.77
N PRO A 119 -10.70 -4.99 -8.96
CA PRO A 119 -10.80 -5.96 -10.05
C PRO A 119 -10.67 -5.34 -11.44
N GLY A 120 -11.22 -4.13 -11.62
CA GLY A 120 -11.05 -3.33 -12.83
C GLY A 120 -9.60 -2.86 -13.02
N HIS A 121 -8.93 -2.42 -11.95
CA HIS A 121 -7.51 -2.06 -11.96
C HIS A 121 -6.63 -3.23 -12.45
N LEU A 122 -6.86 -4.43 -11.93
CA LEU A 122 -6.15 -5.64 -12.35
C LEU A 122 -6.39 -5.98 -13.83
N ARG A 123 -7.61 -5.81 -14.34
CA ARG A 123 -7.90 -6.00 -15.77
C ARG A 123 -7.20 -4.96 -16.64
N ALA A 124 -7.16 -3.70 -16.21
CA ALA A 124 -6.48 -2.62 -16.94
C ALA A 124 -4.96 -2.83 -17.01
N LEU A 125 -4.38 -3.46 -15.98
CA LEU A 125 -2.96 -3.78 -15.91
C LEU A 125 -2.53 -4.91 -16.88
N LYS A 126 -3.46 -5.76 -17.34
CA LYS A 126 -3.12 -6.90 -18.21
C LYS A 126 -2.36 -6.44 -19.45
N GLY A 127 -1.19 -7.04 -19.67
CA GLY A 127 -0.31 -6.71 -20.80
C GLY A 127 0.74 -5.63 -20.52
N TYR A 128 0.73 -5.02 -19.33
CA TYR A 128 1.72 -4.03 -18.91
C TYR A 128 2.68 -4.62 -17.86
N ASN A 129 3.94 -4.19 -17.91
CA ASN A 129 4.97 -4.62 -16.95
C ASN A 129 5.04 -3.65 -15.75
N PHE A 130 3.94 -3.57 -15.00
CA PHE A 130 3.85 -2.80 -13.77
C PHE A 130 3.34 -3.69 -12.63
N LYS A 131 3.84 -3.48 -11.41
CA LYS A 131 3.28 -4.09 -10.21
C LYS A 131 2.20 -3.19 -9.60
N PRO A 132 1.01 -3.73 -9.30
CA PRO A 132 -0.05 -2.90 -8.77
C PRO A 132 0.12 -2.71 -7.27
N VAL A 133 0.01 -1.46 -6.82
CA VAL A 133 -0.22 -1.12 -5.41
C VAL A 133 -1.73 -0.94 -5.24
N LEU A 134 -2.43 -2.03 -4.87
CA LEU A 134 -3.89 -2.09 -4.91
C LEU A 134 -4.56 -1.51 -3.67
N ALA A 135 -3.96 -1.75 -2.50
CA ALA A 135 -4.42 -1.22 -1.24
C ALA A 135 -3.70 0.09 -0.97
N GLN A 136 -4.24 1.20 -1.49
CA GLN A 136 -3.67 2.53 -1.30
C GLN A 136 -4.78 3.51 -0.93
N GLN A 137 -4.64 4.15 0.22
CA GLN A 137 -5.39 5.32 0.64
C GLN A 137 -4.59 6.11 1.66
N SER A 138 -4.71 7.42 1.62
CA SER A 138 -4.16 8.34 2.61
C SER A 138 -5.01 8.37 3.89
N ILE A 139 -4.38 8.77 5.00
CA ILE A 139 -5.08 8.99 6.29
C ILE A 139 -6.24 9.99 6.13
N ARG A 140 -6.05 11.03 5.31
CA ARG A 140 -7.07 12.01 4.94
C ARG A 140 -8.26 11.37 4.24
N GLU A 141 -8.02 10.44 3.31
CA GLU A 141 -9.08 9.74 2.60
C GLU A 141 -9.82 8.76 3.50
N LEU A 142 -9.10 7.95 4.30
CA LEU A 142 -9.71 7.02 5.26
C LEU A 142 -10.70 7.76 6.18
N THR A 143 -10.30 8.92 6.69
CA THR A 143 -11.14 9.77 7.55
C THR A 143 -12.39 10.26 6.80
N ARG A 144 -12.25 10.73 5.55
CA ARG A 144 -13.35 11.27 4.75
C ARG A 144 -14.34 10.19 4.30
N THR A 145 -13.85 9.00 3.97
CA THR A 145 -14.68 7.87 3.56
C THR A 145 -15.22 7.07 4.75
N GLN A 146 -14.78 7.39 5.98
CA GLN A 146 -15.05 6.61 7.20
C GLN A 146 -14.69 5.13 7.04
N ARG A 147 -13.63 4.85 6.28
CA ARG A 147 -13.13 3.50 6.04
C ARG A 147 -11.98 3.18 6.96
N THR A 148 -11.76 1.88 7.17
CA THR A 148 -10.61 1.39 7.93
C THR A 148 -9.51 0.87 7.00
N PRO A 149 -8.23 0.86 7.45
CA PRO A 149 -7.13 0.21 6.74
C PRO A 149 -7.42 -1.24 6.34
N GLU A 150 -8.11 -1.98 7.21
CA GLU A 150 -8.53 -3.37 6.96
C GLU A 150 -9.45 -3.44 5.76
N GLU A 151 -10.44 -2.54 5.64
CA GLU A 151 -11.34 -2.51 4.48
C GLU A 151 -10.61 -2.17 3.17
N VAL A 152 -9.52 -1.40 3.23
CA VAL A 152 -8.67 -1.11 2.07
C VAL A 152 -7.87 -2.36 1.67
N MET A 153 -7.27 -3.03 2.64
CA MET A 153 -6.54 -4.28 2.41
C MET A 153 -7.48 -5.39 1.89
N ASP A 154 -8.64 -5.56 2.51
CA ASP A 154 -9.62 -6.58 2.15
C ASP A 154 -10.11 -6.41 0.70
N ALA A 155 -10.34 -5.16 0.25
CA ALA A 155 -10.71 -4.89 -1.14
C ALA A 155 -9.65 -5.42 -2.13
N ALA A 156 -8.37 -5.23 -1.82
CA ALA A 156 -7.27 -5.74 -2.63
C ALA A 156 -7.18 -7.28 -2.57
N VAL A 157 -7.29 -7.88 -1.37
CA VAL A 157 -7.32 -9.34 -1.13
C VAL A 157 -8.40 -10.01 -1.98
N TRP A 158 -9.62 -9.47 -1.92
CA TRP A 158 -10.75 -10.01 -2.66
C TRP A 158 -10.58 -9.84 -4.17
N ALA A 159 -10.02 -8.72 -4.62
CA ALA A 159 -9.79 -8.47 -6.03
C ALA A 159 -8.75 -9.41 -6.64
N VAL A 160 -7.60 -9.61 -5.97
CA VAL A 160 -6.56 -10.52 -6.49
C VAL A 160 -7.04 -11.96 -6.48
N PHE A 161 -7.83 -12.37 -5.49
CA PHE A 161 -8.46 -13.68 -5.48
C PHE A 161 -9.49 -13.81 -6.60
N GLN A 162 -10.39 -12.83 -6.78
CA GLN A 162 -11.43 -12.84 -7.82
C GLN A 162 -10.85 -12.95 -9.23
N GLU A 163 -9.83 -12.14 -9.52
CA GLU A 163 -9.23 -12.06 -10.86
C GLU A 163 -8.14 -13.12 -11.07
N GLY A 164 -7.87 -13.96 -10.07
CA GLY A 164 -6.81 -14.99 -10.12
C GLY A 164 -5.41 -14.40 -10.28
N TYR A 165 -5.19 -13.17 -9.81
CA TYR A 165 -3.92 -12.48 -9.93
C TYR A 165 -2.97 -12.96 -8.83
N LYS A 166 -1.90 -13.69 -9.22
CA LYS A 166 -1.00 -14.39 -8.29
C LYS A 166 0.40 -13.79 -8.19
N ASP A 167 0.66 -12.71 -8.92
CA ASP A 167 2.02 -12.16 -9.10
C ASP A 167 2.45 -11.19 -7.99
N GLY A 168 1.65 -11.07 -6.92
CA GLY A 168 1.88 -10.18 -5.78
C GLY A 168 1.47 -8.72 -6.07
N PHE A 169 0.94 -8.07 -5.04
CA PHE A 169 0.51 -6.67 -5.06
C PHE A 169 1.11 -5.90 -3.87
N GLY A 170 1.20 -4.59 -3.99
CA GLY A 170 1.65 -3.70 -2.92
C GLY A 170 0.48 -3.07 -2.15
N ALA A 171 0.75 -2.63 -0.93
CA ALA A 171 -0.17 -1.88 -0.10
C ALA A 171 0.54 -0.65 0.48
N ASP A 172 0.06 0.55 0.13
CA ASP A 172 0.69 1.83 0.45
C ASP A 172 -0.14 2.66 1.43
N ALA A 173 0.48 2.94 2.58
CA ALA A 173 -0.01 3.82 3.63
C ALA A 173 0.32 5.26 3.23
N ASP A 174 -0.55 5.83 2.39
CA ASP A 174 -0.28 7.08 1.69
C ASP A 174 -0.36 8.30 2.65
N HIS A 175 0.42 9.34 2.39
CA HIS A 175 0.52 10.58 3.20
C HIS A 175 0.51 10.37 4.73
N LEU A 176 1.39 9.51 5.22
CA LEU A 176 1.54 9.17 6.63
C LEU A 176 2.32 10.24 7.40
N LYS A 177 1.75 10.70 8.52
CA LYS A 177 2.36 11.78 9.33
C LYS A 177 2.75 11.36 10.75
N THR A 178 2.17 10.29 11.29
CA THR A 178 2.32 9.92 12.71
C THR A 178 2.82 8.49 12.91
N THR A 179 3.47 8.23 14.04
CA THR A 179 3.89 6.88 14.44
C THR A 179 2.73 5.98 14.86
N ASP A 180 1.62 6.57 15.32
CA ASP A 180 0.44 5.80 15.71
C ASP A 180 -0.26 5.23 14.48
N ASP A 181 -0.32 6.02 13.40
CA ASP A 181 -0.80 5.54 12.10
C ASP A 181 0.13 4.45 11.52
N VAL A 182 1.45 4.53 11.73
CA VAL A 182 2.38 3.45 11.34
C VAL A 182 1.93 2.13 11.96
N ASP A 183 1.69 2.11 13.28
CA ASP A 183 1.36 0.88 14.00
C ASP A 183 0.06 0.26 13.47
N ARG A 184 -0.97 1.07 13.32
CA ARG A 184 -2.27 0.65 12.80
C ARG A 184 -2.17 0.10 11.37
N LEU A 185 -1.35 0.71 10.51
CA LEU A 185 -1.20 0.31 9.10
C LEU A 185 -0.32 -0.95 8.98
N VAL A 186 0.69 -1.12 9.83
CA VAL A 186 1.44 -2.39 9.93
C VAL A 186 0.53 -3.54 10.35
N GLU A 187 -0.34 -3.33 11.34
CA GLU A 187 -1.31 -4.33 11.81
C GLU A 187 -2.29 -4.74 10.69
N ALA A 188 -2.74 -3.80 9.87
CA ALA A 188 -3.58 -4.06 8.70
C ALA A 188 -2.81 -4.71 7.53
N GLY A 189 -1.48 -4.75 7.58
CA GLY A 189 -0.64 -5.46 6.60
C GLY A 189 -0.11 -4.60 5.46
N PHE A 190 -0.06 -3.28 5.60
CA PHE A 190 0.51 -2.37 4.60
C PHE A 190 2.03 -2.54 4.48
N THR A 191 2.54 -2.62 3.26
CA THR A 191 3.95 -2.95 2.97
C THR A 191 4.77 -1.77 2.44
N MET A 192 4.15 -0.63 2.20
CA MET A 192 4.77 0.61 1.77
C MET A 192 4.23 1.74 2.64
N PHE A 193 5.11 2.63 3.10
CA PHE A 193 4.78 3.74 3.98
C PHE A 193 5.29 5.03 3.35
N THR A 194 4.36 5.82 2.83
CA THR A 194 4.65 7.11 2.20
C THR A 194 4.61 8.18 3.26
N ILE A 195 5.79 8.57 3.76
CA ILE A 195 5.94 9.57 4.81
C ILE A 195 5.77 10.96 4.20
N ASP A 196 4.80 11.70 4.72
CA ASP A 196 4.54 13.09 4.37
C ASP A 196 5.08 14.02 5.48
N PRO A 197 6.20 14.71 5.27
CA PRO A 197 6.78 15.64 6.21
C PRO A 197 6.34 17.10 5.94
N SER A 198 5.33 17.35 5.11
CA SER A 198 4.91 18.69 4.65
C SER A 198 4.70 19.68 5.80
N ASP A 199 4.12 19.24 6.92
CA ASP A 199 3.90 20.08 8.11
C ASP A 199 5.20 20.60 8.76
N HIS A 200 6.34 20.02 8.38
CA HIS A 200 7.67 20.37 8.86
C HIS A 200 8.54 21.06 7.79
N VAL A 201 8.00 21.30 6.59
CA VAL A 201 8.68 22.06 5.54
C VAL A 201 8.43 23.55 5.76
N VAL A 202 9.50 24.35 5.81
CA VAL A 202 9.38 25.80 5.95
C VAL A 202 9.24 26.46 4.59
N ASN A 203 8.11 27.14 4.35
CA ASN A 203 7.86 27.88 3.11
C ASN A 203 8.42 29.33 3.17
N GLY A 204 8.48 29.99 2.02
CA GLY A 204 8.91 31.41 1.92
C GLY A 204 10.39 31.67 2.26
N VAL A 205 11.23 30.63 2.28
CA VAL A 205 12.64 30.74 2.71
C VAL A 205 13.46 31.63 1.77
N THR A 206 13.15 31.62 0.47
CA THR A 206 13.84 32.43 -0.54
C THR A 206 13.55 33.93 -0.44
N GLU A 207 12.47 34.32 0.25
CA GLU A 207 12.08 35.72 0.44
C GLU A 207 12.86 36.40 1.57
N LEU A 208 13.59 35.62 2.39
CA LEU A 208 14.32 36.13 3.54
C LEU A 208 15.59 36.88 3.12
N SER A 209 15.87 37.98 3.82
CA SER A 209 17.19 38.60 3.72
C SER A 209 18.28 37.67 4.26
N GLN A 210 19.52 37.88 3.82
CA GLN A 210 20.66 37.07 4.27
C GLN A 210 20.84 37.11 5.80
N GLN A 211 20.57 38.26 6.42
CA GLN A 211 20.65 38.44 7.87
C GLN A 211 19.56 37.64 8.60
N GLU A 212 18.32 37.68 8.12
CA GLU A 212 17.20 36.93 8.70
C GLU A 212 17.38 35.41 8.53
N LEU A 213 17.83 34.98 7.35
CA LEU A 213 18.15 33.59 7.07
C LEU A 213 19.21 33.07 8.04
N SER A 214 20.34 33.78 8.15
CA SER A 214 21.42 33.39 9.05
C SER A 214 20.97 33.32 10.52
N LYS A 215 20.14 34.27 10.96
CA LYS A 215 19.54 34.27 12.31
C LYS A 215 18.66 33.03 12.52
N LYS A 216 17.77 32.71 11.59
CA LYS A 216 16.89 31.53 11.68
C LYS A 216 17.67 30.22 11.64
N VAL A 217 18.68 30.12 10.77
CA VAL A 217 19.57 28.94 10.68
C VAL A 217 20.33 28.70 11.98
N SER A 218 20.81 29.77 12.63
CA SER A 218 21.49 29.64 13.93
C SER A 218 20.60 29.13 15.06
N ALA A 219 19.28 29.27 14.91
CA ALA A 219 18.28 28.82 15.88
C ALA A 219 17.70 27.42 15.57
N LEU A 220 18.15 26.77 14.49
CA LEU A 220 17.69 25.43 14.14
C LEU A 220 18.10 24.38 15.19
N PRO A 221 17.35 23.25 15.30
CA PRO A 221 17.62 22.19 16.28
C PRO A 221 18.80 21.30 15.86
N TRP A 222 19.99 21.89 15.71
CA TRP A 222 21.23 21.22 15.28
C TRP A 222 21.57 19.97 16.09
N LYS A 223 21.29 20.01 17.40
CA LYS A 223 21.48 18.86 18.29
C LYS A 223 20.61 17.66 17.90
N ASP A 224 19.33 17.88 17.61
CA ASP A 224 18.40 16.82 17.23
C ASP A 224 18.66 16.32 15.81
N PHE A 225 19.16 17.20 14.93
CA PHE A 225 19.63 16.83 13.60
C PHE A 225 20.92 15.97 13.64
N GLY A 226 21.69 16.07 14.73
CA GLY A 226 22.93 15.33 14.94
C GLY A 226 24.15 15.94 14.24
N ASP A 227 24.20 17.26 14.09
CA ASP A 227 25.29 17.96 13.39
C ASP A 227 25.55 19.38 13.92
N THR A 228 26.50 20.11 13.31
CA THR A 228 26.69 21.55 13.52
C THR A 228 26.60 22.30 12.19
N TYR A 229 26.27 23.60 12.26
CA TYR A 229 26.19 24.45 11.08
C TYR A 229 27.51 24.46 10.29
N GLU A 230 28.65 24.62 10.98
CA GLU A 230 29.96 24.72 10.34
C GLU A 230 30.36 23.42 9.64
N ARG A 231 30.07 22.26 10.27
CA ARG A 231 30.34 20.96 9.68
C ARG A 231 29.46 20.69 8.47
N LEU A 232 28.17 21.00 8.56
CA LEU A 232 27.22 20.84 7.46
C LEU A 232 27.60 21.76 6.30
N LEU A 233 27.81 23.05 6.57
CA LEU A 233 28.23 24.02 5.56
C LEU A 233 29.52 23.57 4.89
N GLY A 234 30.50 23.11 5.67
CA GLY A 234 31.75 22.55 5.15
C GLY A 234 31.58 21.31 4.29
N ARG A 235 30.45 20.58 4.32
CA ARG A 235 30.19 19.44 3.42
C ARG A 235 29.64 19.85 2.05
N TYR A 236 28.93 20.97 1.95
CA TYR A 236 28.20 21.33 0.74
C TYR A 236 28.65 22.63 0.09
N LYS A 237 29.04 23.65 0.87
CA LYS A 237 29.38 24.98 0.35
C LYS A 237 30.52 24.91 -0.67
N ASP A 238 30.25 25.41 -1.86
CA ASP A 238 31.17 25.52 -3.00
C ASP A 238 31.82 24.17 -3.39
N LYS A 239 31.24 23.05 -2.93
CA LYS A 239 31.68 21.70 -3.26
C LYS A 239 30.86 21.17 -4.41
N THR A 240 31.55 20.63 -5.40
CA THR A 240 30.91 20.01 -6.56
C THR A 240 30.86 18.50 -6.38
N THR A 241 29.65 17.94 -6.31
CA THR A 241 29.40 16.51 -6.30
C THR A 241 29.01 16.05 -7.70
N LYS A 242 29.76 15.10 -8.27
CA LYS A 242 29.38 14.46 -9.54
C LYS A 242 28.35 13.37 -9.28
N LEU A 243 27.23 13.41 -9.99
CA LEU A 243 26.19 12.38 -9.93
C LEU A 243 26.45 11.30 -10.97
N ASP A 244 26.83 11.70 -12.18
CA ASP A 244 27.25 10.83 -13.28
C ASP A 244 28.22 11.57 -14.22
N SER A 245 28.39 11.10 -15.46
CA SER A 245 29.27 11.69 -16.46
C SER A 245 28.82 13.07 -16.98
N ALA A 246 27.53 13.38 -16.90
CA ALA A 246 26.91 14.58 -17.47
C ALA A 246 26.38 15.55 -16.40
N HIS A 247 26.15 15.09 -15.18
CA HIS A 247 25.48 15.86 -14.13
C HIS A 247 26.35 16.06 -12.89
N SER A 248 26.31 17.27 -12.36
CA SER A 248 26.95 17.65 -11.09
C SER A 248 26.11 18.65 -10.32
N ILE A 249 26.23 18.63 -9.00
CA ILE A 249 25.57 19.56 -8.08
C ILE A 249 26.63 20.36 -7.34
N THR A 250 26.44 21.68 -7.29
CA THR A 250 27.22 22.62 -6.50
C THR A 250 26.25 23.57 -5.82
N ALA A 251 26.50 23.92 -4.57
CA ALA A 251 25.65 24.83 -3.81
C ALA A 251 26.46 25.94 -3.13
N THR A 252 25.93 27.14 -3.21
CA THR A 252 26.40 28.31 -2.48
C THR A 252 26.07 28.19 -0.99
N GLU A 253 26.70 29.01 -0.14
CA GLU A 253 26.35 29.09 1.27
C GLU A 253 24.86 29.40 1.50
N ARG A 254 24.29 30.28 0.68
CA ARG A 254 22.88 30.65 0.79
C ARG A 254 21.98 29.45 0.50
N GLU A 255 22.21 28.70 -0.59
CA GLU A 255 21.41 27.51 -0.93
C GLU A 255 21.50 26.44 0.17
N VAL A 256 22.67 26.26 0.78
CA VAL A 256 22.83 25.34 1.94
C VAL A 256 21.99 25.79 3.14
N GLN A 257 22.02 27.09 3.46
CA GLN A 257 21.23 27.67 4.53
C GLN A 257 19.73 27.57 4.27
N GLU A 258 19.28 27.85 3.04
CA GLU A 258 17.89 27.73 2.61
C GLU A 258 17.41 26.28 2.73
N ALA A 259 18.19 25.31 2.25
CA ALA A 259 17.88 23.88 2.37
C ALA A 259 17.80 23.42 3.84
N CYS A 260 18.71 23.88 4.69
CA CYS A 260 18.67 23.63 6.13
C CYS A 260 17.40 24.18 6.77
N LEU A 261 17.08 25.45 6.54
CA LEU A 261 15.89 26.07 7.11
C LEU A 261 14.61 25.40 6.60
N LYS A 262 14.57 25.03 5.32
CA LYS A 262 13.41 24.42 4.67
C LYS A 262 13.16 22.99 5.13
N TYR A 263 14.18 22.14 5.21
CA TYR A 263 13.98 20.68 5.36
C TYR A 263 14.53 20.05 6.62
N MET A 264 15.28 20.76 7.49
CA MET A 264 15.88 20.10 8.66
C MET A 264 14.84 19.46 9.57
N ALA A 265 13.74 20.17 9.85
CA ALA A 265 12.64 19.63 10.65
C ALA A 265 11.94 18.45 9.96
N ALA A 266 11.74 18.53 8.64
CA ALA A 266 11.20 17.43 7.83
C ALA A 266 12.08 16.18 7.91
N ILE A 267 13.39 16.30 7.76
CA ILE A 267 14.35 15.19 7.84
C ILE A 267 14.35 14.57 9.24
N ILE A 268 14.28 15.39 10.30
CA ILE A 268 14.16 14.88 11.68
C ILE A 268 12.87 14.06 11.84
N ASN A 269 11.75 14.54 11.31
CA ASN A 269 10.48 13.82 11.41
C ASN A 269 10.50 12.50 10.61
N ILE A 270 11.05 12.51 9.39
CA ILE A 270 11.24 11.29 8.59
C ILE A 270 12.08 10.27 9.36
N ARG A 271 13.21 10.70 9.95
CA ARG A 271 14.07 9.83 10.77
C ARG A 271 13.34 9.26 11.98
N LYS A 272 12.50 10.06 12.64
CA LYS A 272 11.68 9.61 13.78
C LYS A 272 10.71 8.50 13.37
N ILE A 273 9.93 8.71 12.30
CA ILE A 273 8.95 7.73 11.80
C ILE A 273 9.66 6.46 11.31
N HIS A 274 10.73 6.62 10.53
CA HIS A 274 11.55 5.50 10.07
C HIS A 274 12.15 4.70 11.24
N SER A 275 12.68 5.38 12.26
CA SER A 275 13.23 4.74 13.45
C SER A 275 12.15 3.96 14.21
N HIS A 276 10.94 4.51 14.35
CA HIS A 276 9.80 3.81 14.96
C HIS A 276 9.47 2.51 14.22
N LEU A 277 9.38 2.56 12.88
CA LEU A 277 9.18 1.39 12.02
C LEU A 277 10.28 0.34 12.22
N LYS A 278 11.56 0.75 12.22
CA LYS A 278 12.70 -0.18 12.36
C LYS A 278 12.87 -0.76 13.76
N THR A 279 12.44 -0.04 14.80
CA THR A 279 12.62 -0.47 16.19
C THR A 279 11.43 -1.30 16.68
N LYS A 280 10.20 -0.80 16.50
CA LYS A 280 8.98 -1.49 16.94
C LYS A 280 8.60 -2.66 16.01
N HIS A 281 8.84 -2.50 14.70
CA HIS A 281 8.48 -3.48 13.67
C HIS A 281 9.72 -4.03 12.94
N ALA A 282 10.80 -4.31 13.67
CA ALA A 282 12.10 -4.67 13.11
C ALA A 282 12.11 -5.84 12.11
N LYS A 283 11.16 -6.79 12.25
CA LYS A 283 11.02 -7.96 11.37
C LYS A 283 10.03 -7.75 10.22
N TYR A 284 9.38 -6.60 10.17
CA TYR A 284 8.35 -6.30 9.19
C TYR A 284 8.99 -5.81 7.89
N SER A 285 8.79 -6.59 6.82
CA SER A 285 9.32 -6.25 5.50
C SER A 285 8.45 -5.18 4.86
N CYS A 286 8.98 -3.99 4.72
CA CYS A 286 8.28 -2.84 4.18
C CYS A 286 9.22 -1.88 3.45
N GLU A 287 8.62 -0.97 2.71
CA GLU A 287 9.27 0.06 1.90
C GLU A 287 8.86 1.44 2.40
N ILE A 288 9.74 2.42 2.18
CA ILE A 288 9.50 3.79 2.59
C ILE A 288 9.60 4.66 1.36
N GLU A 289 8.56 5.46 1.18
CA GLU A 289 8.57 6.59 0.27
C GLU A 289 8.59 7.86 1.12
N VAL A 290 9.26 8.90 0.62
CA VAL A 290 9.28 10.22 1.23
C VAL A 290 8.63 11.17 0.25
N SER A 291 7.44 11.66 0.59
CA SER A 291 6.68 12.55 -0.27
C SER A 291 7.02 13.99 0.05
N ILE A 292 7.47 14.76 -0.94
CA ILE A 292 7.74 16.21 -0.84
C ILE A 292 7.03 16.99 -1.95
N ASP A 293 5.99 16.40 -2.51
CA ASP A 293 5.20 16.89 -3.63
C ASP A 293 4.17 17.96 -3.21
N GLU A 294 3.58 17.85 -2.02
CA GLU A 294 2.64 18.83 -1.46
C GLU A 294 3.38 20.02 -0.79
N THR A 295 4.37 20.61 -1.47
CA THR A 295 5.09 21.81 -0.98
C THR A 295 4.84 23.04 -1.86
N ASP A 296 4.82 24.24 -1.25
CA ASP A 296 4.51 25.50 -1.97
C ASP A 296 5.56 25.89 -3.01
N THR A 297 6.76 25.31 -2.95
CA THR A 297 7.90 25.66 -3.79
C THR A 297 8.56 24.42 -4.36
N VAL A 298 8.93 24.48 -5.64
CA VAL A 298 9.60 23.38 -6.35
C VAL A 298 10.87 22.98 -5.61
N THR A 299 11.04 21.68 -5.36
CA THR A 299 12.27 21.13 -4.81
C THR A 299 13.41 21.28 -5.82
N THR A 300 14.46 22.02 -5.47
CA THR A 300 15.62 22.17 -6.36
C THR A 300 16.45 20.87 -6.41
N PRO A 301 17.30 20.65 -7.44
CA PRO A 301 18.18 19.49 -7.48
C PRO A 301 19.12 19.39 -6.26
N PHE A 302 19.62 20.53 -5.76
CA PHE A 302 20.44 20.55 -4.56
C PHE A 302 19.61 20.22 -3.30
N GLU A 303 18.39 20.74 -3.18
CA GLU A 303 17.49 20.39 -2.07
C GLU A 303 17.18 18.88 -2.04
N HIS A 304 16.90 18.28 -3.20
CA HIS A 304 16.72 16.83 -3.30
C HIS A 304 17.99 16.11 -2.81
N PHE A 305 19.16 16.49 -3.35
CA PHE A 305 20.44 15.91 -2.93
C PHE A 305 20.69 16.03 -1.43
N PHE A 306 20.38 17.19 -0.84
CA PHE A 306 20.50 17.45 0.59
C PHE A 306 19.62 16.53 1.45
N ILE A 307 18.40 16.22 0.99
CA ILE A 307 17.46 15.35 1.71
C ILE A 307 17.94 13.89 1.71
N VAL A 308 18.53 13.41 0.60
CA VAL A 308 18.87 11.99 0.41
C VAL A 308 20.32 11.63 0.76
N SER A 309 21.20 12.61 0.97
CA SER A 309 22.65 12.42 1.25
C SER A 309 22.99 12.17 2.71
#